data_AF-A0A0M0FCX5-F1
#
_entry.id   AF-A0A0M0FCX5-F1
#
_cell.length_a   1.000
_cell.length_b   1.000
_cell.length_c   1.000
_cell.angle_alpha   90.00
_cell.angle_beta   90.00
_cell.angle_gamma   90.00
#
_symmetry.space_group_name_H-M   'P 1'
#
loop_
_entity.id
_entity.type
_entity.pdbx_description
1 polymer ?
#
loop_
_entity_poly.entity_id
_entity_poly.type
_entity_poly.pdbx_seq_one_letter_code
_entity_poly.pdbx_strand_id
1 'polypeptide(L)'
;MSTEPTHSPDEPLDAVDLALLAELARIAEEIDPVPDGLVERSLFAITLAGLEAEVMELEYVQVPEMSVRGDAPPVEARTITFTSESVTVMISLSPTDDGRIRIDGWAAPATALRVELHRPGTVSETTSDDDGRFVFDAVDRGPASLVVRRADGAGGAVSTPVIEL
;
A
#
# COMPACT_ATOMS: atom_id res chain seq x y z
N MET A 1 -40.46 25.73 -22.31
CA MET A 1 -40.76 24.67 -23.31
C MET A 1 -39.91 23.50 -22.88
N SER A 2 -40.47 22.61 -22.06
CA SER A 2 -39.73 21.45 -21.54
C SER A 2 -39.72 20.40 -22.63
N THR A 3 -38.55 20.12 -23.17
CA THR A 3 -38.36 19.05 -24.15
C THR A 3 -38.38 17.73 -23.37
N GLU A 4 -39.47 16.97 -23.48
CA GLU A 4 -39.45 15.58 -23.00
C GLU A 4 -38.41 14.79 -23.80
N PRO A 5 -37.61 13.95 -23.13
CA PRO A 5 -36.67 13.09 -23.84
C PRO A 5 -37.46 12.12 -24.73
N THR A 6 -37.05 12.02 -26.00
CA THR A 6 -37.65 11.14 -27.02
C THR A 6 -37.27 9.66 -26.86
N HIS A 7 -36.55 9.31 -25.79
CA HIS A 7 -36.02 7.97 -25.53
C HIS A 7 -36.54 7.44 -24.19
N SER A 8 -37.00 6.19 -24.18
CA SER A 8 -37.39 5.50 -22.96
C SER A 8 -36.15 4.98 -22.23
N PRO A 9 -36.05 5.12 -20.89
CA PRO A 9 -34.92 4.58 -20.13
C PRO A 9 -34.86 3.05 -20.10
N ASP A 10 -35.95 2.37 -20.48
CA ASP A 10 -36.03 0.90 -20.53
C ASP A 10 -35.66 0.33 -21.92
N GLU A 11 -35.35 1.18 -22.90
CA GLU A 11 -34.85 0.74 -24.21
C GLU A 11 -33.42 0.17 -24.09
N PRO A 12 -33.08 -0.87 -24.88
CA PRO A 12 -31.72 -1.39 -24.91
C PRO A 12 -30.78 -0.35 -25.54
N LEU A 13 -29.53 -0.32 -25.06
CA LEU A 13 -28.49 0.57 -25.59
C LEU A 13 -28.36 0.42 -27.11
N ASP A 14 -28.45 1.55 -27.81
CA ASP A 14 -28.29 1.61 -29.25
C ASP A 14 -26.89 2.09 -29.66
N ALA A 15 -26.68 2.28 -30.96
CA ALA A 15 -25.39 2.72 -31.50
C ALA A 15 -25.03 4.16 -31.09
N VAL A 16 -26.03 5.02 -30.88
CA VAL A 16 -25.82 6.41 -30.45
C VAL A 16 -25.40 6.42 -28.99
N ASP A 17 -26.04 5.62 -28.14
CA ASP A 17 -25.66 5.48 -26.73
C ASP A 17 -24.21 5.03 -26.59
N LEU A 18 -23.80 4.01 -27.35
CA LEU A 18 -22.43 3.51 -27.33
C LEU A 18 -21.42 4.56 -27.82
N ALA A 19 -21.78 5.36 -28.82
CA ALA A 19 -20.92 6.45 -29.30
C ALA A 19 -20.74 7.54 -28.24
N LEU A 20 -21.82 7.91 -27.55
CA LEU A 20 -21.78 8.88 -26.46
C LEU A 20 -20.97 8.36 -25.27
N LEU A 21 -21.16 7.10 -24.87
CA LEU A 21 -20.37 6.47 -23.81
C LEU A 21 -18.89 6.40 -24.16
N ALA A 22 -18.54 6.12 -25.42
CA ALA A 22 -17.16 6.12 -25.88
C ALA A 22 -16.54 7.54 -25.89
N GLU A 23 -17.33 8.58 -26.15
CA GLU A 23 -16.88 9.96 -26.03
C GLU A 23 -16.69 10.38 -24.57
N LEU A 24 -17.62 10.03 -23.69
CA LEU A 24 -17.50 10.23 -22.25
C LEU A 24 -16.28 9.51 -21.68
N ALA A 25 -16.00 8.27 -22.13
CA ALA A 25 -14.83 7.52 -21.69
C ALA A 25 -13.52 8.24 -22.05
N ARG A 26 -13.40 8.79 -23.28
CA ARG A 26 -12.23 9.58 -23.69
C ARG A 26 -12.04 10.83 -22.85
N ILE A 27 -13.14 11.52 -22.51
CA ILE A 27 -13.09 12.70 -21.63
C ILE A 27 -12.65 12.29 -20.22
N ALA A 28 -13.18 11.17 -19.69
CA ALA A 28 -12.81 10.65 -18.39
C ALA A 28 -11.32 10.26 -18.33
N GLU A 29 -10.79 9.61 -19.36
CA GLU A 29 -9.36 9.27 -19.48
C GLU A 29 -8.46 10.51 -19.48
N GLU A 30 -8.92 11.63 -20.00
CA GLU A 30 -8.15 12.89 -20.01
C GLU A 30 -8.24 13.64 -18.66
N ILE A 31 -9.41 13.66 -18.03
CA ILE A 31 -9.65 14.43 -16.79
C ILE A 31 -9.23 13.66 -15.55
N ASP A 32 -9.44 12.35 -15.52
CA ASP A 32 -9.16 11.45 -14.40
C ASP A 32 -8.50 10.15 -14.92
N PRO A 33 -7.26 10.25 -15.44
CA PRO A 33 -6.53 9.07 -15.90
C PRO A 33 -6.32 8.10 -14.73
N VAL A 34 -6.36 6.79 -15.03
CA VAL A 34 -6.02 5.77 -14.04
C VAL A 34 -4.61 6.03 -13.53
N PRO A 35 -4.42 6.20 -12.20
CA PRO A 35 -3.10 6.44 -11.64
C PRO A 35 -2.11 5.34 -12.04
N ASP A 36 -0.90 5.75 -12.39
CA ASP A 36 0.20 4.81 -12.69
C ASP A 36 0.34 3.78 -11.56
N GLY A 37 0.53 2.52 -11.95
CA GLY A 37 0.70 1.42 -11.01
C GLY A 37 -0.55 1.02 -10.23
N LEU A 38 -1.75 1.58 -10.50
CA LEU A 38 -2.96 1.18 -9.78
C LEU A 38 -3.34 -0.27 -10.04
N VAL A 39 -3.24 -0.72 -11.30
CA VAL A 39 -3.58 -2.09 -11.69
C VAL A 39 -2.69 -3.10 -10.96
N GLU A 40 -1.38 -2.87 -10.96
CA GLU A 40 -0.38 -3.68 -10.28
C GLU A 40 -0.63 -3.72 -8.77
N ARG A 41 -0.91 -2.56 -8.16
CA ARG A 41 -1.28 -2.46 -6.73
C ARG A 41 -2.56 -3.23 -6.41
N SER A 42 -3.59 -3.11 -7.24
CA SER A 42 -4.86 -3.83 -7.05
C SER A 42 -4.69 -5.34 -7.16
N LEU A 43 -3.96 -5.83 -8.18
CA LEU A 43 -3.67 -7.25 -8.33
C LEU A 43 -2.83 -7.79 -7.16
N PHE A 44 -1.85 -7.01 -6.71
CA PHE A 44 -1.03 -7.35 -5.55
C PHE A 44 -1.87 -7.43 -4.27
N ALA A 45 -2.75 -6.45 -4.02
CA ALA A 45 -3.66 -6.46 -2.88
C ALA A 45 -4.60 -7.66 -2.90
N ILE A 46 -5.14 -8.05 -4.06
CA ILE A 46 -5.98 -9.25 -4.21
C ILE A 46 -5.18 -10.52 -3.91
N THR A 47 -3.94 -10.61 -4.41
CA THR A 47 -3.05 -11.75 -4.15
C THR A 47 -2.73 -11.87 -2.67
N LEU A 48 -2.47 -10.73 -2.01
CA LEU A 48 -2.22 -10.66 -0.57
C LEU A 48 -3.46 -11.06 0.25
N ALA A 49 -4.65 -10.61 -0.15
CA ALA A 49 -5.90 -10.99 0.52
C ALA A 49 -6.16 -12.51 0.48
N GLY A 50 -5.62 -13.20 -0.54
CA GLY A 50 -5.63 -14.66 -0.63
C GLY A 50 -4.76 -15.38 0.41
N LEU A 51 -3.94 -14.67 1.19
CA LEU A 51 -3.14 -15.24 2.28
C LEU A 51 -3.95 -15.48 3.57
N GLU A 52 -5.24 -15.10 3.58
CA GLU A 52 -6.15 -15.22 4.73
C GLU A 52 -5.59 -14.58 6.02
N ALA A 53 -4.74 -13.56 5.85
CA ALA A 53 -4.17 -12.78 6.94
C ALA A 53 -5.13 -11.64 7.33
N GLU A 54 -5.24 -11.37 8.63
CA GLU A 54 -5.99 -10.22 9.14
C GLU A 54 -5.31 -8.92 8.70
N VAL A 55 -6.04 -8.00 8.06
CA VAL A 55 -5.45 -6.74 7.57
C VAL A 55 -5.39 -5.72 8.71
N MET A 56 -4.21 -5.16 8.94
CA MET A 56 -3.98 -4.12 9.94
C MET A 56 -4.55 -2.78 9.49
N GLU A 57 -5.01 -1.97 10.44
CA GLU A 57 -5.34 -0.57 10.20
C GLU A 57 -4.04 0.24 10.07
N LEU A 58 -3.99 1.15 9.08
CA LEU A 58 -2.86 2.03 8.85
C LEU A 58 -3.14 3.40 9.48
N GLU A 59 -2.19 3.90 10.27
CA GLU A 59 -2.19 5.23 10.85
C GLU A 59 -0.93 5.99 10.39
N TYR A 60 -1.10 6.99 9.52
CA TYR A 60 -0.01 7.84 9.08
C TYR A 60 0.36 8.85 10.16
N VAL A 61 1.52 8.66 10.80
CA VAL A 61 2.14 9.71 11.60
C VAL A 61 3.05 10.51 10.68
N GLN A 62 2.51 11.55 10.05
CA GLN A 62 3.34 12.55 9.35
C GLN A 62 4.24 13.22 10.40
N VAL A 63 5.56 13.10 10.23
CA VAL A 63 6.49 13.97 10.96
C VAL A 63 6.25 15.39 10.44
N PRO A 64 6.01 16.40 11.30
CA PRO A 64 5.76 17.76 10.82
C PRO A 64 6.96 18.23 10.01
N GLU A 65 6.69 18.84 8.84
CA GLU A 65 7.67 19.53 8.00
C GLU A 65 8.43 20.57 8.85
N MET A 66 9.52 20.16 9.47
CA MET A 66 10.44 21.08 10.12
C MET A 66 11.21 21.77 9.01
N SER A 67 10.75 22.95 8.63
CA SER A 67 11.47 23.88 7.76
C SER A 67 12.90 24.06 8.27
N VAL A 68 13.87 23.44 7.58
CA VAL A 68 15.29 23.69 7.83
C VAL A 68 15.85 24.48 6.65
N ARG A 69 16.22 25.74 6.89
CA ARG A 69 17.11 26.48 5.99
C ARG A 69 18.46 25.76 5.98
N GLY A 70 18.69 24.88 5.02
CA GLY A 70 19.95 24.22 4.74
C GLY A 70 19.97 23.78 3.27
N ASP A 71 21.08 23.99 2.57
CA ASP A 71 21.24 23.87 1.11
C ASP A 71 21.29 22.40 0.59
N ALA A 72 20.50 21.51 1.17
CA ALA A 72 20.30 20.15 0.69
C ALA A 72 18.91 19.65 1.11
N PRO A 73 18.09 19.07 0.21
CA PRO A 73 16.78 18.55 0.60
C PRO A 73 16.97 17.41 1.60
N PRO A 74 16.33 17.44 2.78
CA PRO A 74 16.29 16.28 3.65
C PRO A 74 15.53 15.20 2.90
N VAL A 75 16.12 14.02 2.75
CA VAL A 75 15.33 12.85 2.33
C VAL A 75 14.64 12.35 3.58
N GLU A 76 13.43 12.87 3.80
CA GLU A 76 12.72 12.72 5.07
C GLU A 76 12.36 11.25 5.31
N ALA A 77 12.83 10.70 6.43
CA ALA A 77 12.46 9.35 6.84
C ALA A 77 10.96 9.31 7.17
N ARG A 78 10.21 8.45 6.47
CA ARG A 78 8.76 8.34 6.63
C ARG A 78 8.45 7.25 7.65
N THR A 79 7.74 7.60 8.73
CA THR A 79 7.31 6.63 9.75
C THR A 79 5.84 6.29 9.57
N ILE A 80 5.50 5.00 9.63
CA ILE A 80 4.13 4.50 9.47
C ILE A 80 3.84 3.53 10.61
N THR A 81 2.67 3.67 11.22
CA THR A 81 2.20 2.76 12.26
C THR A 81 1.04 1.93 11.70
N PHE A 82 1.07 0.64 11.96
CA PHE A 82 0.02 -0.31 11.64
C PHE A 82 -0.45 -0.97 12.94
N THR A 83 -1.76 -1.11 13.10
CA THR A 83 -2.36 -1.68 14.31
C THR A 83 -3.37 -2.76 13.95
N SER A 84 -3.31 -3.89 14.64
CA SER A 84 -4.39 -4.90 14.69
C SER A 84 -4.73 -5.22 16.14
N GLU A 85 -5.69 -6.11 16.37
CA GLU A 85 -6.02 -6.57 17.73
C GLU A 85 -4.84 -7.30 18.40
N SER A 86 -3.99 -7.95 17.59
CA SER A 86 -2.97 -8.87 18.08
C SER A 86 -1.54 -8.34 18.05
N VAL A 87 -1.23 -7.38 17.17
CA VAL A 87 0.11 -6.82 16.96
C VAL A 87 0.02 -5.35 16.52
N THR A 88 0.94 -4.52 16.99
CA THR A 88 1.24 -3.19 16.43
C THR A 88 2.58 -3.25 15.73
N VAL A 89 2.67 -2.80 14.48
CA VAL A 89 3.92 -2.72 13.71
C VAL A 89 4.19 -1.27 13.34
N MET A 90 5.34 -0.73 13.72
CA MET A 90 5.81 0.57 13.29
C MET A 90 7.02 0.38 12.38
N ILE A 91 7.05 1.09 11.25
CA ILE A 91 8.20 1.09 10.35
C ILE A 91 8.68 2.50 10.08
N SER A 92 10.00 2.63 9.90
CA SER A 92 10.64 3.83 9.38
C SER A 92 11.30 3.49 8.04
N LEU A 93 10.99 4.28 7.03
CA LEU A 93 11.54 4.16 5.68
C LEU A 93 12.63 5.21 5.51
N SER A 94 13.85 4.78 5.20
CA SER A 94 14.97 5.67 4.90
C SER A 94 15.57 5.31 3.53
N PRO A 95 15.93 6.30 2.70
CA PRO A 95 16.64 6.03 1.45
C PRO A 95 18.04 5.47 1.74
N THR A 96 18.57 4.69 0.81
CA THR A 96 19.98 4.31 0.77
C THR A 96 20.70 5.01 -0.40
N ASP A 97 22.03 5.09 -0.33
CA ASP A 97 22.85 5.82 -1.33
C ASP A 97 22.70 5.29 -2.77
N ASP A 98 22.25 4.05 -2.92
CA ASP A 98 22.01 3.37 -4.20
C ASP A 98 20.56 3.50 -4.72
N GLY A 99 19.74 4.34 -4.08
CA GLY A 99 18.36 4.64 -4.49
C GLY A 99 17.30 3.64 -4.01
N ARG A 100 17.72 2.60 -3.27
CA ARG A 100 16.83 1.66 -2.57
C ARG A 100 16.33 2.27 -1.25
N ILE A 101 15.50 1.52 -0.55
CA ILE A 101 14.91 1.91 0.73
C ILE A 101 15.30 0.88 1.80
N ARG A 102 15.81 1.38 2.92
CA ARG A 102 15.97 0.62 4.16
C ARG A 102 14.68 0.74 4.97
N ILE A 103 14.21 -0.40 5.46
CA ILE A 103 13.04 -0.49 6.34
C ILE A 103 13.53 -0.92 7.72
N ASP A 104 13.41 -0.03 8.70
CA ASP A 104 13.61 -0.34 10.11
C ASP A 104 12.25 -0.50 10.77
N GLY A 105 11.98 -1.67 11.34
CA GLY A 105 10.68 -2.02 11.89
C GLY A 105 10.72 -2.41 13.36
N TRP A 106 9.62 -2.15 14.07
CA TRP A 106 9.37 -2.59 15.43
C TRP A 106 7.95 -3.13 15.53
N ALA A 107 7.81 -4.37 16.00
CA ALA A 107 6.55 -4.98 16.36
C ALA A 107 6.37 -5.08 17.89
N ALA A 108 5.15 -4.79 18.36
CA ALA A 108 4.72 -4.99 19.74
C ALA A 108 3.48 -5.92 19.76
N PRO A 109 3.37 -6.87 20.70
CA PRO A 109 4.33 -7.18 21.77
C PRO A 109 5.65 -7.76 21.25
N ALA A 110 6.74 -7.53 22.00
CA ALA A 110 8.07 -8.02 21.66
C ALA A 110 8.13 -9.55 21.83
N THR A 111 7.98 -10.27 20.72
CA THR A 111 8.10 -11.72 20.63
C THR A 111 8.88 -12.07 19.36
N ALA A 112 9.30 -13.33 19.23
CA ALA A 112 9.87 -13.81 17.98
C ALA A 112 8.78 -13.85 16.90
N LEU A 113 8.90 -12.95 15.91
CA LEU A 113 8.00 -12.82 14.78
C LEU A 113 8.77 -13.08 13.49
N ARG A 114 8.15 -13.83 12.58
CA ARG A 114 8.59 -13.97 11.19
C ARG A 114 7.92 -12.87 10.39
N VAL A 115 8.73 -12.03 9.75
CA VAL A 115 8.27 -10.86 9.00
C VAL A 115 8.62 -11.05 7.54
N GLU A 116 7.60 -11.15 6.69
CA GLU A 116 7.74 -11.26 5.26
C GLU A 116 7.38 -9.93 4.59
N LEU A 117 8.27 -9.41 3.75
CA LEU A 117 8.01 -8.28 2.86
C LEU A 117 7.60 -8.80 1.49
N HIS A 118 6.32 -8.68 1.19
CA HIS A 118 5.73 -9.04 -0.08
C HIS A 118 5.79 -7.86 -1.04
N ARG A 119 6.29 -8.10 -2.25
CA ARG A 119 6.34 -7.16 -3.38
C ARG A 119 5.87 -7.88 -4.65
N PRO A 120 5.49 -7.16 -5.72
CA PRO A 120 5.17 -7.80 -7.00
C PRO A 120 6.30 -8.74 -7.46
N GLY A 121 5.99 -10.04 -7.53
CA GLY A 121 6.91 -11.07 -8.00
C GLY A 121 8.07 -11.43 -7.06
N THR A 122 8.19 -10.83 -5.87
CA THR A 122 9.29 -11.12 -4.93
C THR A 122 8.80 -11.11 -3.48
N VAL A 123 9.29 -12.05 -2.68
CA VAL A 123 9.09 -12.06 -1.22
C VAL A 123 10.46 -12.06 -0.55
N SER A 124 10.64 -11.22 0.46
CA SER A 124 11.83 -11.18 1.30
C SER A 124 11.43 -11.45 2.74
N GLU A 125 12.33 -12.02 3.54
CA GLU A 125 12.02 -12.45 4.89
C GLU A 125 13.09 -12.02 5.88
N THR A 126 12.65 -11.65 7.08
CA THR A 126 13.48 -11.44 8.26
C THR A 126 12.75 -11.94 9.52
N THR A 127 13.44 -11.95 10.65
CA THR A 127 12.87 -12.26 11.96
C THR A 127 13.06 -11.09 12.91
N SER A 128 12.08 -10.82 13.76
CA SER A 128 12.27 -9.86 14.84
C SER A 128 13.19 -10.40 15.93
N ASP A 129 13.95 -9.51 16.56
CA ASP A 129 14.73 -9.82 17.76
C ASP A 129 13.85 -9.87 19.03
N ASP A 130 14.50 -10.08 20.18
CA ASP A 130 13.82 -10.18 21.49
C ASP A 130 13.11 -8.87 21.90
N ASP A 131 13.48 -7.73 21.29
CA ASP A 131 12.84 -6.43 21.49
C ASP A 131 11.73 -6.15 20.44
N GLY A 132 11.51 -7.08 19.51
CA GLY A 132 10.53 -6.97 18.43
C GLY A 132 11.02 -6.17 17.22
N ARG A 133 12.32 -5.88 17.13
CA ARG A 133 12.91 -5.10 16.03
C ARG A 133 13.28 -5.97 14.85
N PHE A 134 13.08 -5.47 13.64
CA PHE A 134 13.45 -6.14 12.41
C PHE A 134 13.93 -5.13 11.36
N VAL A 135 14.69 -5.60 10.37
CA VAL A 135 15.30 -4.75 9.36
C VAL A 135 15.23 -5.41 7.98
N PHE A 136 14.96 -4.61 6.95
CA PHE A 136 15.29 -4.90 5.57
C PHE A 136 16.29 -3.86 5.07
N ASP A 137 17.54 -4.26 4.82
CA ASP A 137 18.63 -3.31 4.58
C ASP A 137 18.53 -2.53 3.27
N ALA A 138 18.03 -3.17 2.21
CA ALA A 138 17.92 -2.53 0.90
C ALA A 138 16.83 -3.18 0.05
N VAL A 139 15.74 -2.44 -0.14
CA VAL A 139 14.55 -2.86 -0.87
C VAL A 139 14.31 -1.94 -2.06
N ASP A 140 13.99 -2.50 -3.22
CA ASP A 140 13.60 -1.69 -4.38
C ASP A 140 12.29 -0.96 -4.10
N ARG A 141 12.17 0.25 -4.64
CA ARG A 141 10.95 1.06 -4.59
C ARG A 141 9.78 0.36 -5.27
N GLY A 142 8.57 0.74 -4.89
CA GLY A 142 7.35 0.17 -5.42
C GLY A 142 6.37 -0.25 -4.33
N PRO A 143 5.26 -0.88 -4.73
CA PRO A 143 4.25 -1.33 -3.78
C PRO A 143 4.75 -2.52 -2.96
N ALA A 144 4.51 -2.47 -1.66
CA ALA A 144 4.88 -3.52 -0.74
C ALA A 144 3.85 -3.70 0.40
N SER A 145 3.83 -4.88 0.99
CA SER A 145 3.07 -5.19 2.21
C SER A 145 3.91 -6.09 3.12
N LEU A 146 3.78 -5.89 4.43
CA LEU A 146 4.38 -6.74 5.45
C LEU A 146 3.36 -7.77 5.90
N VAL A 147 3.76 -9.04 5.92
CA VAL A 147 3.01 -10.13 6.55
C VAL A 147 3.78 -10.58 7.77
N VAL A 148 3.16 -10.46 8.94
CA VAL A 148 3.76 -10.80 10.22
C VAL A 148 3.09 -12.04 10.78
N ARG A 149 3.91 -13.02 11.17
CA ARG A 149 3.48 -14.27 11.78
C ARG A 149 4.25 -14.50 13.07
N ARG A 150 3.60 -15.04 14.10
CA ARG A 150 4.34 -15.50 15.29
C ARG A 150 5.21 -16.70 14.93
N ALA A 151 6.45 -16.72 15.42
CA ALA A 151 7.41 -17.78 15.12
C ALA A 151 7.02 -19.14 15.74
N ASP A 152 6.24 -19.11 16.83
CA ASP A 152 5.67 -20.31 17.47
C ASP A 152 4.44 -20.87 16.72
N GLY A 153 3.99 -20.20 15.65
CA GLY A 153 2.78 -20.56 14.91
C GLY A 153 1.47 -20.31 15.67
N ALA A 154 1.52 -19.62 16.81
CA ALA A 154 0.35 -19.33 17.61
C ALA A 154 -0.40 -18.08 17.08
N GLY A 155 -1.66 -18.28 16.69
CA GLY A 155 -2.52 -17.22 16.15
C GLY A 155 -2.42 -17.06 14.62
N GLY A 156 -3.28 -16.22 14.07
CA GLY A 156 -3.31 -15.91 12.64
C GLY A 156 -2.16 -15.02 12.17
N ALA A 157 -1.93 -14.99 10.87
CA ALA A 157 -1.05 -13.99 10.25
C ALA A 157 -1.77 -12.64 10.21
N VAL A 158 -1.02 -11.55 10.38
CA VAL A 158 -1.51 -10.19 10.11
C VAL A 158 -0.77 -9.61 8.92
N SER A 159 -1.45 -8.80 8.10
CA SER A 159 -0.86 -8.15 6.94
C SER A 159 -1.10 -6.65 6.96
N THR A 160 -0.11 -5.87 6.56
CA THR A 160 -0.31 -4.44 6.39
C THR A 160 -1.05 -4.17 5.07
N PRO A 161 -1.79 -3.06 4.95
CA PRO A 161 -2.20 -2.54 3.65
C PRO A 161 -0.99 -2.33 2.74
N VAL A 162 -1.24 -2.28 1.43
CA VAL A 162 -0.20 -2.00 0.44
C VAL A 162 0.25 -0.55 0.59
N ILE A 163 1.55 -0.34 0.78
CA ILE A 163 2.19 0.97 0.84
C ILE A 163 3.21 1.12 -0.29
N GLU A 164 3.53 2.36 -0.62
CA GLU A 164 4.56 2.69 -1.62
C GLU A 164 5.91 2.94 -0.91
N LEU A 165 6.95 2.17 -1.23
CA LEU A 165 8.31 2.34 -0.68
C LEU A 165 9.10 3.45 -1.36
#